data_AF-A0A3M1FL67-F1
#
_entry.id   AF-A0A3M1FL67-F1
#
_cell.length_a   1.000
_cell.length_b   1.000
_cell.length_c   1.000
_cell.angle_alpha   90.00
_cell.angle_beta   90.00
_cell.angle_gamma   90.00
#
_symmetry.space_group_name_H-M   'P 1'
#
loop_
_entity.id
_entity.type
_entity.pdbx_description
1 polymer ?
#
loop_
_entity_poly.entity_id
_entity_poly.type
_entity_poly.pdbx_seq_one_letter_code
_entity_poly.pdbx_strand_id
1 'polypeptide(L)'
;MNARLEDILKLKAGYDLAVKLNQTTMDIRDFNNATHTAVPIADVDVMIIELGTNYQTLWAKKNTLLDQVSKATSLAAVKKIVW
;
A
#
# COMPACT_ATOMS: atom_id res chain seq x y z
N MET A 1 2.82 -5.54 5.21
CA MET A 1 3.26 -5.80 3.82
C MET A 1 3.76 -4.49 3.21
N ASN A 2 4.98 -4.45 2.68
CA ASN A 2 5.48 -3.28 1.95
C ASN A 2 5.08 -3.40 0.47
N ALA A 3 4.09 -2.64 0.03
CA ALA A 3 3.68 -2.54 -1.37
C ALA A 3 3.79 -1.10 -1.84
N ARG A 4 4.12 -0.88 -3.12
CA ARG A 4 4.06 0.47 -3.69
C ARG A 4 2.60 0.82 -3.96
N LEU A 5 2.28 2.12 -3.98
CA LEU A 5 0.93 2.59 -4.34
C LEU A 5 0.49 2.02 -5.69
N GLU A 6 1.39 1.94 -6.66
CA GLU A 6 1.13 1.37 -7.98
C GLU A 6 0.65 -0.09 -7.92
N ASP A 7 1.24 -0.90 -7.04
CA ASP A 7 0.87 -2.31 -6.87
C ASP A 7 -0.55 -2.43 -6.28
N ILE A 8 -0.88 -1.59 -5.30
CA ILE A 8 -2.21 -1.52 -4.67
C ILE A 8 -3.25 -1.08 -5.71
N LEU A 9 -2.93 -0.07 -6.53
CA LEU A 9 -3.83 0.41 -7.58
C LEU A 9 -4.07 -0.64 -8.67
N LYS A 10 -3.05 -1.41 -9.06
CA LYS A 10 -3.19 -2.52 -10.01
C LYS A 10 -4.10 -3.61 -9.44
N LEU A 11 -3.88 -4.01 -8.18
CA LEU A 11 -4.73 -4.99 -7.51
C LEU A 11 -6.19 -4.51 -7.42
N LYS A 12 -6.39 -3.24 -7.05
CA LYS A 12 -7.72 -2.64 -6.99
C LYS A 12 -8.41 -2.60 -8.36
N ALA A 13 -7.69 -2.23 -9.42
CA ALA A 13 -8.25 -2.22 -10.77
C ALA A 13 -8.66 -3.63 -11.23
N GLY A 14 -7.85 -4.65 -10.92
CA GLY A 14 -8.19 -6.06 -11.15
C GLY A 14 -9.43 -6.50 -10.38
N TYR A 15 -9.50 -6.17 -9.08
CA TYR A 15 -10.66 -6.41 -8.23
C TYR A 15 -11.94 -5.74 -8.78
N ASP A 16 -11.89 -4.44 -9.11
CA ASP A 16 -13.04 -3.70 -9.62
C ASP A 16 -13.55 -4.30 -10.94
N LEU A 17 -12.66 -4.80 -11.80
CA LEU A 17 -13.03 -5.52 -13.02
C LEU A 17 -13.67 -6.88 -12.70
N ALA A 18 -13.08 -7.66 -11.80
CA ALA A 18 -13.60 -8.96 -11.39
C ALA A 18 -15.02 -8.87 -10.80
N VAL A 19 -15.27 -7.86 -9.95
CA VAL A 19 -16.60 -7.57 -9.41
C VAL A 19 -17.60 -7.23 -10.53
N LYS A 20 -17.22 -6.37 -11.49
CA LYS A 20 -18.08 -6.03 -12.64
C LYS A 20 -18.40 -7.23 -13.53
N LEU A 21 -17.51 -8.22 -13.58
CA LEU A 21 -17.67 -9.45 -14.34
C LEU A 21 -18.36 -10.58 -13.53
N ASN A 22 -18.83 -10.30 -12.31
CA ASN A 22 -19.42 -11.29 -11.40
C ASN A 22 -18.51 -12.49 -11.11
N GLN A 23 -17.20 -12.27 -11.06
CA GLN A 23 -16.26 -13.30 -10.64
C GLN A 23 -16.34 -13.51 -9.13
N THR A 24 -16.16 -14.74 -8.69
CA THR A 24 -16.11 -15.10 -7.27
C THR A 24 -14.68 -15.22 -6.75
N THR A 25 -13.71 -15.35 -7.65
CA THR A 25 -12.28 -15.49 -7.37
C THR A 25 -11.42 -14.72 -8.35
N MET A 26 -10.19 -14.38 -7.94
CA MET A 26 -9.16 -13.78 -8.78
C MET A 26 -7.79 -14.42 -8.52
N ASP A 27 -6.98 -14.55 -9.57
CA ASP A 27 -5.57 -14.90 -9.44
C ASP A 27 -4.75 -13.64 -9.17
N ILE A 28 -3.92 -13.67 -8.14
CA ILE A 28 -3.08 -12.54 -7.74
C ILE A 28 -1.61 -12.95 -7.71
N ARG A 29 -0.73 -11.98 -7.88
CA ARG A 29 0.71 -12.17 -7.72
C ARG A 29 1.22 -11.28 -6.61
N ASP A 30 1.93 -11.87 -5.66
CA ASP A 30 2.46 -11.14 -4.52
C ASP A 30 3.82 -10.47 -4.80
N PHE A 31 4.34 -9.78 -3.80
CA PHE A 31 5.65 -9.11 -3.86
C PHE A 31 6.82 -10.08 -4.13
N ASN A 32 6.72 -11.34 -3.71
CA ASN A 32 7.71 -12.37 -3.96
C ASN A 32 7.57 -13.02 -5.34
N ASN A 33 6.71 -12.45 -6.21
CA ASN A 33 6.39 -12.95 -7.53
C ASN A 33 5.71 -14.34 -7.48
N ALA A 34 5.19 -14.74 -6.32
CA ALA A 34 4.42 -15.97 -6.17
C ALA A 34 2.98 -15.75 -6.64
N THR A 35 2.46 -16.70 -7.39
CA THR A 35 1.08 -16.64 -7.91
C THR A 35 0.16 -17.39 -6.96
N HIS A 36 -0.88 -16.71 -6.50
CA HIS A 36 -1.94 -17.25 -5.67
C HIS A 36 -3.19 -17.36 -6.54
N THR A 37 -3.63 -18.59 -6.78
CA THR A 37 -4.75 -18.87 -7.70
C THR A 37 -6.07 -18.96 -6.94
N ALA A 38 -7.16 -18.58 -7.61
CA ALA A 38 -8.53 -18.68 -7.10
C ALA A 38 -8.74 -18.02 -5.72
N VAL A 39 -8.09 -16.88 -5.47
CA VAL A 39 -8.28 -16.13 -4.22
C VAL A 39 -9.70 -15.56 -4.19
N PRO A 40 -10.50 -15.80 -3.14
CA PRO A 40 -11.83 -15.24 -3.04
C PRO A 40 -11.83 -13.71 -3.16
N ILE A 41 -12.78 -13.16 -3.91
CA ILE A 41 -12.88 -11.70 -4.10
C ILE A 41 -13.04 -10.97 -2.77
N ALA A 42 -13.73 -11.55 -1.79
CA ALA A 42 -13.84 -11.00 -0.44
C ALA A 42 -12.46 -10.87 0.26
N ASP A 43 -11.58 -11.86 0.10
CA ASP A 43 -10.24 -11.82 0.69
C ASP A 43 -9.36 -10.79 -0.01
N VAL A 44 -9.52 -10.64 -1.33
CA VAL A 44 -8.84 -9.58 -2.10
C VAL A 44 -9.25 -8.19 -1.59
N ASP A 45 -10.52 -7.96 -1.30
CA ASP A 45 -11.01 -6.67 -0.76
C ASP A 45 -10.33 -6.35 0.58
N VAL A 46 -10.26 -7.35 1.49
CA VAL A 46 -9.52 -7.22 2.76
C VAL A 46 -8.06 -6.87 2.51
N MET A 47 -7.38 -7.54 1.58
CA MET A 47 -5.99 -7.24 1.24
C MET A 47 -5.82 -5.81 0.73
N ILE A 48 -6.72 -5.31 -0.13
CA ILE A 48 -6.68 -3.93 -0.64
C ILE A 48 -6.80 -2.94 0.53
N ILE A 49 -7.72 -3.19 1.48
CA ILE A 49 -7.92 -2.33 2.65
C ILE A 49 -6.68 -2.33 3.55
N GLU A 50 -6.11 -3.49 3.85
CA GLU A 50 -4.91 -3.61 4.69
C GLU A 50 -3.71 -2.90 4.06
N LEU A 51 -3.49 -3.11 2.76
CA LEU A 51 -2.41 -2.47 2.02
C LEU A 51 -2.60 -0.95 1.94
N GLY A 52 -3.82 -0.49 1.66
CA GLY A 52 -4.17 0.93 1.61
C GLY A 52 -3.99 1.61 2.96
N THR A 53 -4.41 0.98 4.05
CA THR A 53 -4.23 1.47 5.42
C THR A 53 -2.74 1.60 5.75
N ASN A 54 -1.94 0.55 5.48
CA ASN A 54 -0.51 0.61 5.72
C ASN A 54 0.17 1.71 4.89
N TYR A 55 -0.19 1.87 3.62
CA TYR A 55 0.32 2.94 2.77
C TYR A 55 -0.02 4.33 3.34
N GLN A 56 -1.26 4.54 3.80
CA GLN A 56 -1.69 5.80 4.40
C GLN A 56 -0.87 6.12 5.66
N THR A 57 -0.63 5.15 6.54
CA THR A 57 0.20 5.32 7.73
C THR A 57 1.64 5.72 7.37
N LEU A 58 2.24 5.03 6.39
CA LEU A 58 3.60 5.34 5.92
C LEU A 58 3.67 6.73 5.26
N TRP A 59 2.66 7.10 4.48
CA TRP A 59 2.56 8.41 3.86
C TRP A 59 2.44 9.53 4.90
N ALA A 60 1.59 9.35 5.91
CA ALA A 60 1.45 10.29 7.02
C ALA A 60 2.76 10.45 7.78
N LYS A 61 3.44 9.33 8.12
CA LYS A 61 4.77 9.35 8.76
C LYS A 61 5.76 10.14 7.91
N LYS A 62 5.84 9.87 6.60
CA LYS A 62 6.73 10.59 5.68
C LYS A 62 6.48 12.10 5.70
N ASN A 63 5.22 12.54 5.62
CA ASN A 63 4.90 13.97 5.63
C ASN A 63 5.24 14.63 6.96
N THR A 64 5.00 13.96 8.09
CA THR A 64 5.42 14.45 9.41
C THR A 64 6.94 14.61 9.49
N LEU A 65 7.71 13.66 8.96
CA LEU A 65 9.18 13.77 8.95
C LEU A 65 9.66 14.91 8.03
N LEU A 66 9.05 15.08 6.86
CA LEU A 66 9.35 16.20 5.96
C LEU A 66 9.03 17.56 6.60
N ASP A 67 7.95 17.66 7.35
CA ASP A 67 7.59 18.87 8.10
C ASP A 67 8.58 19.15 9.26
N GLN A 68 9.06 18.11 9.96
CA GLN A 68 10.12 18.28 10.95
C GLN A 68 11.43 18.76 10.31
N VAL A 69 11.78 18.23 9.14
CA VAL A 69 12.97 18.66 8.39
C VAL A 69 12.83 20.11 7.93
N SER A 70 11.66 20.50 7.39
CA SER A 70 11.44 21.87 6.89
C SER A 70 11.50 22.92 8.01
N LYS A 71 11.09 22.56 9.23
CA LYS A 71 11.15 23.41 10.43
C LYS A 71 12.51 23.40 11.12
N ALA A 72 13.40 22.47 10.77
CA ALA A 72 14.72 22.37 11.38
C ALA A 72 15.61 23.54 10.93
N THR A 73 16.09 24.33 11.88
CA THR A 73 16.95 25.51 11.61
C THR A 73 18.44 25.18 11.57
N SER A 74 18.82 23.91 11.76
CA SER A 74 20.22 23.48 11.76
C SER A 74 20.40 22.04 11.32
N LEU A 75 21.58 21.72 10.79
CA LEU A 75 21.96 20.35 10.45
C LEU A 75 21.91 19.41 11.66
N ALA A 76 22.23 19.91 12.86
CA ALA A 76 22.16 19.11 14.09
C ALA A 76 20.71 18.74 14.44
N ALA A 77 19.75 19.64 14.20
CA ALA A 77 18.32 19.34 14.38
C ALA A 77 17.81 18.32 13.35
N VAL A 78 18.23 18.44 12.08
CA VAL A 78 17.90 17.45 11.04
C VAL A 78 18.42 16.05 11.40
N LYS A 79 19.66 15.95 11.90
CA LYS A 79 20.28 14.67 12.29
C LYS A 79 19.58 13.95 13.46
N LYS A 80 18.74 14.65 14.25
CA LYS A 80 17.97 14.05 15.36
C LYS A 80 16.65 13.42 14.90
N ILE A 81 16.22 13.67 13.66
CA ILE A 81 14.98 13.13 13.11
C ILE A 81 15.21 11.65 12.75
N VAL A 82 14.37 10.76 13.29
CA VAL A 82 14.45 9.31 13.07
C VAL A 82 13.51 8.90 11.94
N TRP A 83 14.07 8.27 10.91
CA TRP A 83 13.37 7.89 9.68
C TRP A 83 12.52 6.62 9.83
#